data_AF-A0A843YRT6-F1
#
_entry.id   AF-A0A843YRT6-F1
#
_cell.length_a   1.000
_cell.length_b   1.000
_cell.length_c   1.000
_cell.angle_alpha   90.00
_cell.angle_beta   90.00
_cell.angle_gamma   90.00
#
_symmetry.space_group_name_H-M   'P 1'
#
loop_
_entity.id
_entity.type
_entity.pdbx_description
1 polymer ?
#
loop_
_entity_poly.entity_id
_entity_poly.type
_entity_poly.pdbx_seq_one_letter_code
_entity_poly.pdbx_strand_id
1 'polypeptide(L)'
;MKKQLIALSIIIMFNSNAHADDDKSMTTRAGKLNIVGDFQQENIIFKGRKLFKEDGSYGFTQKFTFSDRDVILTSSSEGASCQLWTFLTANNKGVYQSPIFGTCDDGPKVTKDGEKIILIMNNKKNKKIRYTFENNYLLENGKSIK
;
A
#
# COMPACT_ATOMS: atom_id res chain seq x y z
N MET A 1 11.45 0.97 -67.64
CA MET A 1 12.26 1.41 -66.49
C MET A 1 11.37 1.49 -65.25
N LYS A 2 11.47 0.54 -64.32
CA LYS A 2 10.65 0.48 -63.10
C LYS A 2 11.41 1.16 -61.95
N LYS A 3 10.85 2.24 -61.40
CA LYS A 3 11.36 2.91 -60.20
C LYS A 3 10.86 2.13 -58.97
N GLN A 4 11.78 1.51 -58.22
CA GLN A 4 11.45 0.96 -56.90
C GLN A 4 11.47 2.09 -55.87
N LEU A 5 10.32 2.36 -55.25
CA LEU A 5 10.24 3.17 -54.04
C LEU A 5 10.59 2.27 -52.85
N ILE A 6 11.70 2.56 -52.19
CA ILE A 6 12.05 1.94 -50.90
C ILE A 6 11.27 2.72 -49.84
N ALA A 7 10.22 2.10 -49.31
CA ALA A 7 9.51 2.62 -48.14
C ALA A 7 10.38 2.38 -46.89
N LEU A 8 10.93 3.47 -46.35
CA LEU A 8 11.72 3.45 -45.12
C LEU A 8 10.75 3.37 -43.93
N SER A 9 10.49 2.15 -43.44
CA SER A 9 9.69 1.93 -42.23
C SER A 9 10.46 2.41 -41.00
N ILE A 10 10.16 3.62 -40.53
CA ILE A 10 10.63 4.10 -39.23
C ILE A 10 9.79 3.39 -38.16
N ILE A 11 10.34 2.32 -37.60
CA ILE A 11 9.81 1.69 -36.39
C ILE A 11 10.20 2.59 -35.22
N ILE A 12 9.27 3.42 -34.75
CA ILE A 12 9.42 4.14 -33.49
C ILE A 12 9.16 3.13 -32.38
N MET A 13 10.22 2.52 -31.84
CA MET A 13 10.14 1.77 -30.59
C MET A 13 9.93 2.77 -29.45
N PHE A 14 8.69 2.93 -29.01
CA PHE A 14 8.41 3.51 -27.70
C PHE A 14 8.88 2.51 -26.63
N ASN A 15 10.13 2.64 -26.20
CA ASN A 15 10.59 2.07 -24.95
C ASN A 15 10.00 2.91 -23.81
N SER A 16 8.78 2.58 -23.39
CA SER A 16 8.30 2.99 -22.07
C SER A 16 8.97 2.10 -21.03
N ASN A 17 10.10 2.54 -20.49
CA ASN A 17 10.62 2.05 -19.23
C ASN A 17 9.66 2.49 -18.10
N ALA A 18 8.51 1.84 -18.01
CA ALA A 18 7.58 1.97 -16.89
C ALA A 18 8.02 0.99 -15.80
N HIS A 19 9.08 1.33 -15.09
CA HIS A 19 9.59 0.53 -13.96
C HIS A 19 10.06 1.48 -12.86
N ALA A 20 9.12 2.13 -12.16
CA ALA A 20 9.34 2.78 -10.85
C ALA A 20 8.06 3.37 -10.22
N ASP A 21 7.03 3.70 -11.02
CA ASP A 21 5.90 4.53 -10.56
C ASP A 21 4.68 3.74 -10.01
N ASP A 22 4.64 2.42 -10.26
CA ASP A 22 3.49 1.58 -9.86
C ASP A 22 3.43 1.38 -8.34
N ASP A 23 4.58 1.28 -7.66
CA ASP A 23 4.62 1.07 -6.20
C ASP A 23 4.26 2.33 -5.40
N LYS A 24 4.31 3.51 -6.05
CA LYS A 24 3.97 4.80 -5.45
C LYS A 24 2.51 5.19 -5.69
N SER A 25 1.72 4.35 -6.36
CA SER A 25 0.31 4.64 -6.52
C SER A 25 -0.61 3.42 -6.46
N MET A 26 -1.80 3.60 -5.89
CA MET A 26 -2.76 2.52 -5.71
C MET A 26 -4.16 2.99 -6.10
N THR A 27 -4.72 2.39 -7.15
CA THR A 27 -6.09 2.65 -7.57
C THR A 27 -7.07 1.90 -6.68
N THR A 28 -8.00 2.65 -6.08
CA THR A 28 -9.11 2.15 -5.28
C THR A 28 -10.45 2.53 -5.93
N ARG A 29 -11.54 1.90 -5.51
CA ARG A 29 -12.91 2.24 -5.93
C ARG A 29 -13.33 3.66 -5.56
N ALA A 30 -12.70 4.24 -4.54
CA ALA A 30 -12.97 5.60 -4.08
C ALA A 30 -12.10 6.67 -4.79
N GLY A 31 -11.06 6.25 -5.50
CA GLY A 31 -10.07 7.10 -6.15
C GLY A 31 -8.64 6.57 -6.02
N LYS A 32 -7.68 7.29 -6.61
CA LYS A 32 -6.26 6.94 -6.58
C LYS A 32 -5.59 7.46 -5.30
N LEU A 33 -4.86 6.58 -4.62
CA LEU A 33 -3.88 6.93 -3.57
C LEU A 33 -2.52 7.10 -4.22
N ASN A 34 -1.74 8.10 -3.77
CA ASN A 34 -0.38 8.32 -4.26
C ASN A 34 0.56 8.56 -3.08
N ILE A 35 1.79 8.07 -3.17
CA ILE A 35 2.88 8.39 -2.26
C ILE A 35 3.73 9.46 -2.94
N VAL A 36 3.88 10.61 -2.28
CA VAL A 36 4.57 11.79 -2.83
C VAL A 36 5.52 12.35 -1.79
N GLY A 37 6.73 12.73 -2.20
CA GLY A 37 7.76 13.30 -1.34
C GLY A 37 9.10 12.60 -1.55
N ASP A 38 10.10 13.07 -0.82
CA ASP A 38 11.43 12.47 -0.81
C ASP A 38 11.54 11.39 0.28
N PHE A 39 12.58 10.57 0.22
CA PHE A 39 12.87 9.52 1.22
C PHE A 39 12.79 10.08 2.65
N GLN A 40 12.10 9.38 3.55
CA GLN A 40 11.80 9.79 4.94
C GLN A 40 10.88 11.02 5.09
N GLN A 41 10.38 11.60 4.00
CA GLN A 41 9.44 12.74 4.01
C GLN A 41 8.25 12.48 3.06
N GLU A 42 7.90 11.21 2.88
CA GLU A 42 6.84 10.80 1.97
C GLU A 42 5.46 11.02 2.57
N ASN A 43 4.47 11.20 1.71
CA ASN A 43 3.11 11.53 2.11
C ASN A 43 2.13 10.74 1.27
N ILE A 44 1.11 10.17 1.92
CA ILE A 44 0.01 9.54 1.21
C ILE A 44 -1.04 10.61 0.88
N ILE A 45 -1.27 10.81 -0.41
CA ILE A 45 -2.19 11.79 -0.98
C ILE A 45 -3.43 11.07 -1.54
N PHE A 46 -4.62 11.55 -1.15
CA PHE A 46 -5.89 11.13 -1.72
C PHE A 46 -6.71 12.35 -2.15
N LYS A 47 -7.13 12.38 -3.42
CA LYS A 47 -7.91 13.52 -3.98
C LYS A 47 -7.27 14.89 -3.69
N GLY A 48 -5.95 14.96 -3.83
CA GLY A 48 -5.17 16.18 -3.61
C GLY A 48 -4.96 16.57 -2.15
N ARG A 49 -5.39 15.75 -1.18
CA ARG A 49 -5.21 16.00 0.25
C ARG A 49 -4.21 15.03 0.86
N LYS A 50 -3.25 15.55 1.64
CA LYS A 50 -2.39 14.76 2.52
C LYS A 50 -3.27 14.09 3.57
N LEU A 51 -3.21 12.77 3.65
CA LEU A 51 -4.06 12.03 4.56
C LEU A 51 -3.57 12.12 6.01
N PHE A 52 -2.26 12.03 6.26
CA PHE A 52 -1.68 11.93 7.60
C PHE A 52 -0.38 12.73 7.74
N LYS A 53 -0.08 13.23 8.95
CA LYS A 53 1.09 14.07 9.27
C LYS A 53 2.19 13.26 9.97
N GLU A 54 2.69 12.23 9.32
CA GLU A 54 3.88 11.53 9.84
C GLU A 54 4.97 11.53 8.78
N ASP A 55 6.17 11.83 9.23
CA ASP A 55 7.38 11.78 8.43
C ASP A 55 7.85 10.33 8.39
N GLY A 56 8.19 9.83 7.20
CA GLY A 56 8.61 8.45 7.02
C GLY A 56 8.64 8.07 5.55
N SER A 57 9.07 6.83 5.29
CA SER A 57 8.95 6.23 3.97
C SER A 57 7.74 5.31 3.96
N TYR A 58 6.93 5.37 2.91
CA TYR A 58 5.72 4.59 2.73
C TYR A 58 5.82 3.66 1.53
N GLY A 59 5.11 2.54 1.61
CA GLY A 59 4.93 1.61 0.49
C GLY A 59 3.55 0.99 0.51
N PHE A 60 2.89 0.90 -0.64
CA PHE A 60 1.67 0.10 -0.78
C PHE A 60 2.05 -1.36 -0.94
N THR A 61 1.58 -2.22 -0.03
CA THR A 61 1.98 -3.64 -0.01
C THR A 61 0.93 -4.53 -0.64
N GLN A 62 -0.33 -4.39 -0.23
CA GLN A 62 -1.40 -5.26 -0.72
C GLN A 62 -2.76 -4.56 -0.65
N LYS A 63 -3.61 -4.80 -1.65
CA LYS A 63 -4.99 -4.32 -1.70
C LYS A 63 -5.98 -5.48 -1.51
N PHE A 64 -6.98 -5.25 -0.68
CA PHE A 64 -8.11 -6.14 -0.41
C PHE A 64 -9.41 -5.44 -0.81
N THR A 65 -10.08 -5.97 -1.82
CA THR A 65 -11.37 -5.42 -2.28
C THR A 65 -12.52 -6.14 -1.57
N PHE A 66 -13.42 -5.35 -1.00
CA PHE A 66 -14.70 -5.76 -0.41
C PHE A 66 -15.86 -5.16 -1.21
N SER A 67 -17.09 -5.52 -0.84
CA SER A 67 -18.30 -5.11 -1.54
C SER A 67 -18.52 -3.60 -1.58
N ASP A 68 -18.12 -2.88 -0.52
CA ASP A 68 -18.38 -1.46 -0.32
C ASP A 68 -17.11 -0.59 -0.15
N ARG A 69 -15.94 -1.23 -0.06
CA ARG A 69 -14.66 -0.56 0.24
C ARG A 69 -13.46 -1.32 -0.32
N ASP A 70 -12.35 -0.63 -0.49
CA ASP A 70 -11.03 -1.24 -0.60
C ASP A 70 -10.24 -1.00 0.69
N VAL A 71 -9.44 -1.97 1.09
CA VAL A 71 -8.52 -1.86 2.22
C VAL A 71 -7.11 -2.10 1.71
N ILE A 72 -6.17 -1.22 2.05
CA ILE A 72 -4.80 -1.25 1.56
C ILE A 72 -3.88 -1.42 2.76
N LEU A 73 -3.11 -2.52 2.77
CA LEU A 73 -1.99 -2.67 3.69
C LEU A 73 -0.85 -1.80 3.18
N THR A 74 -0.41 -0.89 4.04
CA THR A 74 0.68 0.04 3.76
C THR A 74 1.78 -0.20 4.77
N SER A 75 3.02 -0.24 4.31
CA SER A 75 4.18 -0.22 5.17
C SER A 75 4.64 1.21 5.44
N SER A 76 5.08 1.48 6.65
CA SER A 76 5.82 2.69 7.01
C SER A 76 7.15 2.32 7.65
N SER A 77 8.17 3.16 7.42
CA SER A 77 9.43 3.07 8.15
C SER A 77 9.93 4.46 8.53
N GLU A 78 10.30 4.62 9.80
CA GLU A 78 11.01 5.80 10.35
C GLU A 78 12.54 5.57 10.35
N GLY A 79 13.04 4.69 9.47
CA GLY A 79 14.45 4.30 9.41
C GLY A 79 14.67 2.88 8.89
N ALA A 80 15.93 2.45 8.84
CA ALA A 80 16.31 1.15 8.25
C ALA A 80 15.96 -0.07 9.14
N SER A 81 15.63 0.13 10.42
CA SER A 81 15.60 -0.94 11.43
C SER A 81 14.21 -1.37 11.90
N CYS A 82 13.14 -0.69 11.49
CA CYS A 82 11.78 -1.08 11.84
C CYS A 82 10.80 -0.73 10.73
N GLN A 83 10.09 -1.75 10.25
CA GLN A 83 8.95 -1.60 9.37
C GLN A 83 7.67 -1.82 10.18
N LEU A 84 6.81 -0.81 10.15
CA LEU A 84 5.48 -0.84 10.73
C LEU A 84 4.44 -0.87 9.61
N TRP A 85 3.20 -1.09 10.01
CA TRP A 85 2.09 -1.36 9.11
C TRP A 85 0.90 -0.52 9.50
N THR A 86 0.12 -0.14 8.50
CA THR A 86 -1.16 0.50 8.69
C THR A 86 -2.13 0.07 7.60
N PHE A 87 -3.41 0.00 7.93
CA PHE A 87 -4.46 -0.17 6.94
C PHE A 87 -5.04 1.17 6.53
N LEU A 88 -5.24 1.34 5.23
CA LEU A 88 -6.03 2.43 4.66
C LEU A 88 -7.32 1.86 4.09
N THR A 89 -8.45 2.22 4.68
CA THR A 89 -9.77 1.86 4.15
C THR A 89 -10.28 2.99 3.28
N ALA A 90 -10.39 2.77 1.97
CA ALA A 90 -10.94 3.71 1.01
C ALA A 90 -12.37 3.32 0.61
N ASN A 91 -13.32 4.23 0.82
CA ASN A 91 -14.73 4.07 0.43
C ASN A 91 -15.32 5.40 -0.07
N ASN A 92 -16.62 5.41 -0.37
CA ASN A 92 -17.31 6.62 -0.86
C ASN A 92 -17.29 7.79 0.14
N LYS A 93 -17.09 7.55 1.44
CA LYS A 93 -17.00 8.59 2.49
C LYS A 93 -15.59 9.19 2.60
N GLY A 94 -14.56 8.50 2.11
CA GLY A 94 -13.18 8.97 2.16
C GLY A 94 -12.21 7.84 2.47
N VAL A 95 -11.09 8.20 3.11
CA VAL A 95 -10.06 7.25 3.54
C VAL A 95 -9.95 7.30 5.05
N TYR A 96 -10.01 6.13 5.69
CA TYR A 96 -9.73 5.93 7.10
C TYR A 96 -8.37 5.24 7.25
N GLN A 97 -7.60 5.61 8.26
CA GLN A 97 -6.36 4.92 8.64
C GLN A 97 -6.54 4.22 9.98
N SER A 98 -6.13 2.96 10.05
CA SER A 98 -6.05 2.23 11.31
C SER A 98 -4.92 2.79 12.21
N PRO A 99 -4.86 2.37 13.48
CA PRO A 99 -3.63 2.51 14.24
C PRO A 99 -2.46 1.86 13.51
N ILE A 100 -1.25 2.36 13.77
CA ILE A 100 -0.01 1.75 13.29
C ILE A 100 0.28 0.51 14.15
N PHE A 101 0.73 -0.56 13.51
CA PHE A 101 0.98 -1.85 14.17
C PHE A 101 2.17 -2.59 13.58
N GLY A 102 2.61 -3.65 14.25
CA GLY A 102 3.70 -4.50 13.81
C GLY A 102 4.70 -4.79 14.91
N THR A 103 5.73 -5.56 14.58
CA THR A 103 6.72 -6.05 15.54
C THR A 103 8.15 -5.54 15.30
N CYS A 104 8.41 -4.84 14.19
CA CYS A 104 9.75 -4.48 13.69
C CYS A 104 10.65 -5.66 13.27
N ASP A 105 10.21 -6.92 13.33
CA ASP A 105 11.11 -8.08 13.14
C ASP A 105 10.84 -8.91 11.89
N ASP A 106 9.57 -9.20 11.61
CA ASP A 106 9.17 -10.08 10.51
C ASP A 106 8.10 -9.40 9.65
N GLY A 107 8.06 -9.76 8.37
CA GLY A 107 6.99 -9.35 7.48
C GLY A 107 5.69 -10.09 7.81
N PRO A 108 4.52 -9.49 7.56
CA PRO A 108 3.25 -10.13 7.86
C PRO A 108 2.96 -11.25 6.85
N LYS A 109 2.58 -12.41 7.37
CA LYS A 109 1.84 -13.41 6.60
C LYS A 109 0.38 -13.00 6.59
N VAL A 110 -0.09 -12.57 5.43
CA VAL A 110 -1.43 -11.97 5.28
C VAL A 110 -2.42 -13.00 4.73
N THR A 111 -3.64 -13.02 5.28
CA THR A 111 -4.74 -13.84 4.80
C THR A 111 -6.04 -13.05 4.89
N LYS A 112 -6.94 -13.22 3.91
CA LYS A 112 -8.30 -12.69 3.95
C LYS A 112 -9.29 -13.80 4.24
N ASP A 113 -10.17 -13.59 5.21
CA ASP A 113 -11.22 -14.53 5.62
C ASP A 113 -12.56 -13.78 5.75
N GLY A 114 -13.43 -13.94 4.75
CA GLY A 114 -14.65 -13.15 4.64
C GLY A 114 -14.39 -11.64 4.63
N GLU A 115 -14.93 -10.95 5.64
CA GLU A 115 -14.78 -9.51 5.90
C GLU A 115 -13.52 -9.14 6.71
N LYS A 116 -12.72 -10.14 7.09
CA LYS A 116 -11.53 -9.99 7.94
C LYS A 116 -10.25 -10.06 7.13
N ILE A 117 -9.26 -9.27 7.54
CA ILE A 117 -7.87 -9.42 7.12
C ILE A 117 -7.07 -9.83 8.35
N ILE A 118 -6.33 -10.92 8.26
CA ILE A 118 -5.55 -11.52 9.35
C ILE A 118 -4.09 -11.45 8.98
N LEU A 119 -3.28 -10.86 9.87
CA LEU A 119 -1.83 -10.78 9.72
C LEU A 119 -1.18 -11.55 10.87
N ILE A 120 -0.25 -12.43 10.53
CA ILE A 120 0.58 -13.14 11.50
C ILE A 120 2.03 -12.68 11.34
N MET A 121 2.61 -12.21 12.43
CA MET A 121 4.01 -11.73 12.50
C MET A 121 4.70 -12.35 13.69
N ASN A 122 6.02 -12.50 13.63
CA ASN A 122 6.82 -12.83 14.82
C ASN A 122 7.39 -11.56 15.45
N ASN A 123 7.52 -11.54 16.77
CA ASN A 123 8.27 -10.49 17.46
C ASN A 123 9.72 -10.90 17.75
N LYS A 124 10.49 -10.02 18.41
CA LYS A 124 11.91 -10.21 18.80
C LYS A 124 12.18 -11.51 19.55
N LYS A 125 11.16 -12.06 20.22
CA LYS A 125 11.22 -13.31 20.98
C LYS A 125 10.71 -14.52 20.19
N ASN A 126 10.56 -14.37 18.87
CA ASN A 126 9.98 -15.35 17.95
C ASN A 126 8.55 -15.79 18.34
N LYS A 127 7.82 -14.95 19.08
CA LYS A 127 6.43 -15.20 19.45
C LYS A 127 5.52 -14.69 18.34
N LYS A 128 4.61 -15.55 17.89
CA LYS A 128 3.56 -15.19 16.93
C LYS A 128 2.59 -14.19 17.53
N ILE A 129 2.39 -13.09 16.83
CA ILE A 129 1.40 -12.04 17.10
C ILE A 129 0.38 -12.09 15.97
N ARG A 130 -0.91 -12.09 16.34
CA ARG A 130 -2.02 -12.08 15.39
C ARG A 130 -2.68 -10.72 15.39
N TYR A 131 -2.63 -10.04 14.25
CA TYR A 131 -3.45 -8.86 13.99
C TYR A 131 -4.70 -9.24 13.20
N THR A 132 -5.84 -8.66 13.54
CA THR A 132 -7.10 -8.84 12.80
C THR A 132 -7.72 -7.50 12.53
N PHE A 133 -7.94 -7.21 11.26
CA PHE A 133 -8.62 -6.02 10.81
C PHE A 133 -10.00 -6.37 10.26
N GLU A 134 -11.02 -5.74 10.81
CA GLU A 134 -12.42 -5.96 10.41
C GLU A 134 -13.21 -4.68 10.70
N ASN A 135 -14.00 -4.20 9.74
CA ASN A 135 -14.87 -3.04 9.92
C ASN A 135 -14.16 -1.80 10.53
N ASN A 136 -12.91 -1.54 10.13
CA ASN A 136 -12.05 -0.47 10.67
C ASN A 136 -11.60 -0.64 12.13
N TYR A 137 -11.83 -1.81 12.74
CA TYR A 137 -11.25 -2.18 14.03
C TYR A 137 -10.02 -3.04 13.82
N LEU A 138 -8.96 -2.72 14.57
CA LEU A 138 -7.73 -3.49 14.59
C LEU A 138 -7.55 -4.16 15.96
N LEU A 139 -7.40 -5.48 15.94
CA LEU A 139 -7.18 -6.29 17.13
C LEU A 139 -5.77 -6.87 17.12
N GLU A 140 -5.02 -6.73 18.21
CA GLU A 140 -3.80 -7.48 18.49
C GLU A 140 -4.10 -8.61 19.48
N ASN A 141 -3.89 -9.86 19.07
CA ASN A 141 -4.18 -11.05 19.88
C ASN A 141 -5.59 -11.03 20.50
N GLY A 142 -6.56 -10.50 19.75
CA GLY A 142 -7.96 -10.39 20.17
C GLY A 142 -8.30 -9.14 20.99
N LYS A 143 -7.33 -8.28 21.30
CA LYS A 143 -7.55 -7.02 22.02
C LYS A 143 -7.51 -5.84 21.06
N SER A 144 -8.50 -4.96 21.13
CA SER A 144 -8.51 -3.74 20.31
C SER A 144 -7.33 -2.84 20.64
N ILE A 145 -6.65 -2.38 19.61
CA ILE A 145 -5.62 -1.34 19.71
C ILE A 145 -6.16 -0.04 19.11
N LYS A 146 -5.76 1.09 19.70
CA LYS A 146 -6.22 2.44 19.36
C LYS A 146 -5.04 3.31 19.01
#